data_AF-A0A396JPW8-F1
#
_entry.id   AF-A0A396JPW8-F1
#
_cell.length_a   1.000
_cell.length_b   1.000
_cell.length_c   1.000
_cell.angle_alpha   90.00
_cell.angle_beta   90.00
_cell.angle_gamma   90.00
#
_symmetry.space_group_name_H-M   'P 1'
#
loop_
_entity.id
_entity.type
_entity.pdbx_description
1 polymer ?
#
loop_
_entity_poly.entity_id
_entity_poly.type
_entity_poly.pdbx_seq_one_letter_code
_entity_poly.pdbx_strand_id
1 'polypeptide(L)'
;MERNPESVEALFKCVTKDLGFSEGKPVAAFTLYNCLLHWKVFELQKTSIFDRYIILIGNAIEDQDNISSMAYWLSNTSALFFHLQRCLRVPERKLPTPTGFFGRMAQVLSLIIPI
;
A
#
# COMPACT_ATOMS: atom_id res chain seq x y z
N MET A 1 -4.15 -5.25 18.85
CA MET A 1 -4.87 -4.01 19.21
C MET A 1 -6.03 -3.85 18.25
N GLU A 2 -7.27 -3.92 18.73
CA GLU A 2 -8.44 -3.64 17.89
C GLU A 2 -8.39 -2.20 17.38
N ARG A 3 -8.98 -1.95 16.20
CA ARG A 3 -9.00 -0.60 15.63
C ARG A 3 -9.96 0.28 16.44
N ASN A 4 -9.42 1.27 17.13
CA ASN A 4 -10.19 2.31 17.80
C ASN A 4 -9.47 3.68 17.65
N PRO A 5 -10.08 4.81 18.06
CA PRO A 5 -9.46 6.12 17.94
C PRO A 5 -8.10 6.24 18.64
N GLU A 6 -7.95 5.63 19.82
CA GLU A 6 -6.70 5.66 20.61
C GLU A 6 -5.58 4.88 19.92
N SER A 7 -5.90 3.74 19.30
CA SER A 7 -4.94 2.92 18.57
C SER A 7 -4.44 3.62 17.31
N VAL A 8 -5.33 4.34 16.63
CA VAL A 8 -4.96 5.18 15.48
C VAL A 8 -4.09 6.34 15.93
N GLU A 9 -4.41 6.98 17.05
CA GLU A 9 -3.60 8.06 17.61
C GLU A 9 -2.20 7.59 18.03
N ALA A 10 -2.12 6.45 18.71
CA ALA A 10 -0.86 5.83 19.10
C ALA A 10 0.01 5.48 17.88
N LEU A 11 -0.61 4.97 16.81
CA LEU A 11 0.09 4.72 15.55
C LEU A 11 0.69 6.00 14.98
N PHE A 12 -0.09 7.07 14.87
CA PHE A 12 0.41 8.33 14.32
C PHE A 12 1.51 8.95 15.19
N LYS A 13 1.37 8.93 16.52
CA LYS A 13 2.43 9.34 17.45
C LYS A 13 3.70 8.51 17.35
N CYS A 14 3.59 7.26 16.91
CA CYS A 14 4.74 6.39 16.68
C CYS A 14 5.44 6.74 15.37
N VAL A 15 4.69 6.79 14.26
CA VAL A 15 5.29 7.02 12.93
C VAL A 15 5.79 8.46 12.73
N THR A 16 5.31 9.43 13.51
CA THR A 16 5.85 10.80 13.52
C THR A 16 7.27 10.92 14.06
N LYS A 17 7.78 9.92 14.80
CA LYS A 17 9.02 10.02 15.58
C LYS A 17 10.33 9.77 14.80
N ASP A 18 10.33 9.87 13.48
CA ASP A 18 11.44 9.41 12.61
C ASP A 18 12.02 8.08 13.10
N LEU A 19 11.32 6.99 12.74
CA LEU A 19 11.74 5.64 13.12
C LEU A 19 12.98 5.14 12.35
N GLY A 20 13.55 5.95 11.45
CA GLY A 20 14.72 5.61 10.65
C GLY A 20 14.52 4.41 9.72
N PHE A 21 15.63 3.72 9.46
CA PHE A 21 15.70 2.57 8.56
C PHE A 21 16.27 1.35 9.28
N SER A 22 15.78 0.16 8.91
CA SER A 22 16.34 -1.13 9.31
C SER A 22 16.62 -1.94 8.06
N GLU A 23 17.87 -2.40 7.87
CA GLU A 23 18.27 -3.14 6.65
C GLU A 23 17.92 -2.40 5.34
N GLY A 24 18.03 -1.06 5.34
CA GLY A 24 17.64 -0.23 4.20
C GLY A 24 16.12 -0.08 3.99
N LYS A 25 15.29 -0.63 4.87
CA LYS A 25 13.83 -0.52 4.81
C LYS A 25 13.32 0.58 5.76
N PRO A 26 12.45 1.49 5.29
CA PRO A 26 11.93 2.58 6.10
C PRO A 26 10.93 2.08 7.16
N VAL A 27 11.28 2.16 8.44
CA VAL A 27 10.54 1.46 9.51
C VAL A 27 9.10 1.98 9.66
N ALA A 28 8.87 3.29 9.51
CA ALA A 28 7.53 3.86 9.68
C ALA A 28 6.54 3.37 8.60
N ALA A 29 6.99 3.19 7.36
CA ALA A 29 6.17 2.61 6.29
C ALA A 29 5.71 1.17 6.62
N PHE A 30 6.62 0.33 7.10
CA PHE A 30 6.30 -1.06 7.47
C PHE A 30 5.39 -1.12 8.68
N THR A 31 5.61 -0.28 9.70
CA THR A 31 4.72 -0.18 10.87
C THR A 31 3.30 0.21 10.45
N LEU A 32 3.15 1.26 9.63
CA LEU A 32 1.84 1.69 9.13
C LEU A 32 1.17 0.59 8.30
N TYR A 33 1.89 -0.01 7.36
CA TYR A 33 1.38 -1.11 6.54
C TYR A 33 0.89 -2.30 7.38
N ASN A 34 1.67 -2.75 8.36
CA ASN A 34 1.30 -3.87 9.23
C ASN A 34 0.05 -3.55 10.06
N CYS A 35 -0.10 -2.32 10.56
CA CYS A 35 -1.31 -1.90 11.26
C CYS A 35 -2.54 -1.90 10.34
N LEU A 36 -2.40 -1.41 9.10
CA LEU A 36 -3.49 -1.40 8.10
C LEU A 36 -3.96 -2.83 7.76
N LEU A 37 -3.03 -3.77 7.60
CA LEU A 37 -3.34 -5.19 7.38
C LEU A 37 -4.06 -5.79 8.59
N HIS A 38 -3.51 -5.60 9.80
CA HIS A 38 -4.09 -6.12 11.03
C HIS A 38 -5.52 -5.59 11.25
N TRP A 39 -5.79 -4.33 10.91
CA TRP A 39 -7.12 -3.71 11.01
C TRP A 39 -8.02 -3.94 9.81
N LYS A 40 -7.60 -4.71 8.80
CA LYS A 40 -8.38 -5.04 7.59
C LYS A 40 -8.98 -3.80 6.91
N VAL A 41 -8.23 -2.71 6.85
CA VAL A 41 -8.74 -1.40 6.39
C VAL A 41 -9.22 -1.45 4.93
N PHE A 42 -8.69 -2.37 4.13
CA PHE A 42 -9.03 -2.53 2.71
C PHE A 42 -10.41 -3.16 2.45
N GLU A 43 -11.03 -3.80 3.44
CA GLU A 43 -12.35 -4.43 3.29
C GLU A 43 -13.51 -3.43 3.49
N LEU A 44 -13.25 -2.29 4.14
CA LEU A 44 -14.29 -1.42 4.71
C LEU A 44 -14.40 -0.02 4.07
N GLN A 45 -13.68 0.26 2.97
CA GLN A 45 -13.64 1.59 2.31
C GLN A 45 -13.39 2.78 3.27
N LYS A 46 -12.58 2.59 4.33
CA LYS A 46 -12.30 3.67 5.30
C LYS A 46 -11.00 4.42 4.94
N THR A 47 -11.14 5.66 4.48
CA THR A 47 -10.03 6.49 3.95
C THR A 47 -9.32 7.38 4.98
N SER A 48 -9.91 7.59 6.17
CA SER A 48 -9.44 8.64 7.11
C SER A 48 -8.00 8.49 7.62
N ILE A 49 -7.43 7.28 7.61
CA ILE A 49 -6.01 7.06 7.95
C ILE A 49 -5.10 7.59 6.83
N PHE A 50 -5.49 7.39 5.56
CA PHE A 50 -4.74 7.90 4.42
C PHE A 50 -4.81 9.42 4.34
N ASP A 51 -5.96 10.01 4.61
CA ASP A 51 -6.13 11.47 4.64
C ASP A 51 -5.17 12.11 5.67
N ARG A 52 -5.09 11.54 6.87
CA ARG A 52 -4.16 11.99 7.91
C ARG A 52 -2.70 11.77 7.53
N TYR A 53 -2.38 10.68 6.83
CA TYR A 53 -1.03 10.40 6.36
C TYR A 53 -0.58 11.35 5.25
N ILE A 54 -1.48 11.74 4.35
CA ILE A 54 -1.21 12.74 3.30
C ILE A 54 -0.87 14.10 3.92
N ILE A 55 -1.65 14.55 4.91
CA ILE A 55 -1.38 15.79 5.65
C ILE A 55 -0.02 15.72 6.36
N LEU A 56 0.27 14.59 7.03
CA LEU A 56 1.53 14.37 7.72
C LEU A 56 2.74 14.53 6.78
N ILE A 57 2.72 13.85 5.63
CA ILE A 57 3.82 13.95 4.66
C ILE A 57 3.92 15.36 4.10
N GLY A 58 2.78 15.99 3.76
CA GLY A 58 2.74 17.35 3.22
C GLY A 58 3.45 18.34 4.15
N ASN A 59 3.16 18.30 5.44
CA ASN A 59 3.82 19.14 6.44
C ASN A 59 5.32 18.80 6.57
N ALA A 60 5.68 17.52 6.47
CA ALA A 60 7.05 17.07 6.70
C ALA A 60 8.01 17.35 5.53
N ILE A 61 7.48 17.60 4.33
CA ILE A 61 8.24 17.99 3.13
C ILE A 61 8.14 19.48 2.81
N GLU A 62 7.42 20.26 3.64
CA GLU A 62 7.24 21.71 3.42
C GLU A 62 8.54 22.49 3.60
N ASP A 63 9.39 22.06 4.54
CA ASP A 63 10.72 22.62 4.76
C ASP A 63 11.71 22.10 3.68
N GLN A 64 11.88 22.89 2.62
CA GLN A 64 12.72 22.54 1.47
C GLN A 64 14.22 22.51 1.79
N ASP A 65 14.65 23.17 2.86
CA ASP A 65 16.06 23.19 3.28
C ASP A 65 16.43 21.90 4.03
N ASN A 66 15.43 21.17 4.54
CA ASN A 66 15.62 19.89 5.21
C ASN A 66 15.55 18.69 4.26
N ILE A 67 16.54 18.61 3.37
CA ILE A 67 16.67 17.55 2.36
C ILE A 67 16.66 16.15 2.99
N SER A 68 17.27 15.98 4.18
CA SER A 68 17.30 14.70 4.90
C SER A 68 15.91 14.25 5.34
N SER A 69 15.12 15.16 5.95
CA SER A 69 13.74 14.89 6.32
C SER A 69 12.90 14.56 5.09
N MET A 70 13.02 15.36 4.03
CA MET A 70 12.29 15.12 2.79
C MET A 70 12.63 13.74 2.18
N ALA A 71 13.92 13.38 2.10
CA ALA A 71 14.35 12.08 1.60
C ALA A 71 13.79 10.93 2.45
N TYR A 72 13.78 11.07 3.78
CA TYR A 72 13.17 10.11 4.70
C TYR A 72 11.67 9.93 4.43
N TRP A 73 10.90 11.03 4.40
CA TRP A 73 9.45 10.96 4.22
C TRP A 73 9.05 10.46 2.82
N LEU A 74 9.77 10.84 1.78
CA LEU A 74 9.58 10.30 0.42
C LEU A 74 9.91 8.81 0.35
N SER A 75 10.97 8.36 1.04
CA SER A 75 11.31 6.92 1.13
C SER A 75 10.21 6.13 1.84
N ASN A 76 9.67 6.64 2.94
CA ASN A 76 8.54 6.02 3.64
C ASN A 76 7.29 5.96 2.75
N THR A 77 6.98 7.05 2.06
CA THR A 77 5.80 7.16 1.19
C THR A 77 5.88 6.17 0.02
N SER A 78 7.02 6.10 -0.66
CA SER A 78 7.21 5.19 -1.79
C SER A 78 7.15 3.71 -1.36
N ALA A 79 7.77 3.35 -0.23
CA ALA A 79 7.69 2.01 0.32
C ALA A 79 6.25 1.62 0.71
N LEU A 80 5.53 2.51 1.41
CA LEU A 80 4.13 2.27 1.76
C LEU A 80 3.28 2.07 0.50
N PHE A 81 3.41 2.96 -0.48
CA PHE A 81 2.68 2.88 -1.75
C PHE A 81 2.94 1.56 -2.48
N PHE A 82 4.20 1.12 -2.55
CA PHE A 82 4.56 -0.18 -3.15
C PHE A 82 3.85 -1.35 -2.47
N HIS A 83 3.77 -1.34 -1.13
CA HIS A 83 3.05 -2.36 -0.38
C HIS A 83 1.54 -2.30 -0.62
N LEU A 84 0.94 -1.11 -0.62
CA LEU A 84 -0.49 -0.91 -0.89
C LEU A 84 -0.89 -1.37 -2.29
N GLN A 85 -0.08 -1.08 -3.30
CA GLN A 85 -0.33 -1.53 -4.67
C GLN A 85 -0.47 -3.05 -4.78
N ARG A 86 0.27 -3.82 -3.97
CA ARG A 86 0.17 -5.29 -3.97
C ARG A 86 -1.15 -5.80 -3.39
N CYS A 87 -1.75 -5.06 -2.46
CA CYS A 87 -3.05 -5.39 -1.88
C CYS A 87 -4.22 -4.98 -2.77
N LEU A 88 -4.06 -3.86 -3.51
CA LEU A 88 -5.10 -3.29 -4.36
C LEU A 88 -5.08 -3.84 -5.79
N ARG A 89 -3.98 -4.48 -6.21
CA ARG A 89 -3.93 -5.21 -7.47
C ARG A 89 -5.00 -6.29 -7.43
N VAL A 90 -6.03 -6.09 -8.25
CA VAL A 90 -6.97 -7.16 -8.62
C VAL A 90 -6.09 -8.32 -9.11
N PRO A 91 -6.26 -9.55 -8.59
CA PRO A 91 -5.54 -10.69 -9.13
C PRO A 91 -5.77 -10.66 -10.63
N GLU A 92 -4.70 -10.62 -11.43
CA GLU A 92 -4.84 -10.93 -12.84
C GLU A 92 -5.59 -12.26 -12.87
N ARG A 93 -6.84 -12.25 -13.34
CA ARG A 93 -7.52 -13.48 -13.73
C ARG A 93 -6.65 -14.02 -14.85
N LYS A 94 -5.62 -14.80 -14.51
CA LYS A 94 -5.06 -15.75 -15.45
C LYS A 94 -6.27 -16.53 -15.92
N LEU A 95 -6.66 -16.36 -17.18
CA LEU A 95 -7.69 -17.21 -17.75
C LEU A 95 -7.27 -18.64 -17.38
N PRO A 96 -8.16 -19.45 -16.78
CA PRO A 96 -7.83 -20.81 -16.44
C PRO A 96 -7.24 -21.45 -17.69
N THR A 97 -5.97 -21.88 -17.62
CA THR A 97 -5.32 -22.52 -18.76
C THR A 97 -6.16 -23.74 -19.10
N PRO A 98 -6.77 -23.83 -20.30
CA PRO A 98 -7.69 -24.91 -20.56
C PRO A 98 -6.92 -26.23 -20.54
N THR A 99 -7.20 -27.07 -19.56
CA THR A 99 -6.55 -28.37 -19.37
C THR A 99 -7.12 -29.43 -20.32
N GLY A 100 -8.32 -29.21 -20.87
CA GLY A 100 -8.94 -30.07 -21.87
C GLY A 100 -8.76 -29.60 -23.30
N PHE A 101 -8.70 -30.55 -24.25
CA PHE A 101 -8.58 -30.31 -25.69
C PHE A 101 -9.63 -29.32 -26.21
N PHE A 102 -10.89 -29.47 -25.80
CA PHE A 102 -11.98 -28.59 -26.24
C PHE A 102 -11.83 -27.14 -25.76
N GLY A 103 -11.32 -26.96 -24.54
CA GLY A 103 -11.08 -25.63 -24.00
C GLY A 103 -9.91 -24.91 -24.68
N ARG A 104 -8.89 -25.66 -25.14
CA ARG A 104 -7.79 -25.09 -25.93
C ARG A 104 -8.25 -24.65 -27.32
N MET A 105 -9.11 -25.44 -27.96
CA MET A 105 -9.71 -25.09 -29.26
C MET A 105 -10.58 -23.83 -29.17
N ALA A 106 -11.41 -23.71 -28.14
CA ALA A 106 -12.25 -22.53 -27.91
C ALA A 106 -11.42 -21.25 -27.69
N GLN A 107 -10.27 -21.35 -27.01
CA GLN A 107 -9.37 -20.22 -26.78
C GLN A 107 -8.68 -19.75 -28.09
N VAL A 108 -8.28 -20.68 -28.95
CA VAL A 108 -7.71 -20.33 -30.27
C VAL A 108 -8.76 -19.66 -31.16
N LEU A 109 -9.99 -20.16 -31.15
CA LEU A 109 -11.10 -19.55 -31.92
C LEU A 109 -11.40 -18.12 -31.44
N SER A 110 -11.31 -17.84 -30.13
CA SER A 110 -11.53 -16.50 -29.57
C SER A 110 -10.47 -15.46 -29.96
N LEU A 111 -9.30 -15.89 -30.45
CA LEU A 111 -8.24 -15.00 -30.96
C LEU A 111 -8.39 -14.70 -32.46
N ILE A 112 -9.23 -15.45 -33.18
CA ILE A 112 -9.38 -15.37 -34.64
C ILE A 112 -10.63 -14.54 -35.02
N ILE A 113 -11.53 -14.28 -34.07
CA ILE A 113 -12.68 -13.39 -34.28
C ILE A 113 -12.35 -12.03 -33.66
N PRO A 114 -12.03 -10.99 -34.44
CA PRO A 114 -12.03 -9.64 -33.91
C PRO A 114 -13.47 -9.23 -33.63
N ILE A 115 -13.69 -8.57 -32.48
CA ILE A 115 -14.95 -7.89 -32.16
C ILE A 115 -15.22 -6.80 -33.19
#